data_AF-A0A0T6AF82-F1
#
_entry.id   AF-A0A0T6AF82-F1
#
_cell.length_a   1.000
_cell.length_b   1.000
_cell.length_c   1.000
_cell.angle_alpha   90.00
_cell.angle_beta   90.00
_cell.angle_gamma   90.00
#
_symmetry.space_group_name_H-M   'P 1'
#
loop_
_entity.id
_entity.type
_entity.pdbx_description
1 polymer ?
#
loop_
_entity_poly.entity_id
_entity_poly.type
_entity_poly.pdbx_seq_one_letter_code
_entity_poly.pdbx_strand_id
1 'polypeptide(L)'
;MTGREVGKEMAGRACRRLLLALALSLALLPVPLASEDGLLGPAADPHSHFRNPESCRQCHVSDESALEPDRFIPGADAFCLGCHSAEGLGVTHSRNIRPTDHPSGMTVPNDLRLDAEGRMFCLTCHNAHGPFLSPTRAFAAQEPENPGAPAGTGPAFRTYFARRSDPVRGFVPLCEGCHGKR
;
A
#
# COMPACT_ATOMS: atom_id res chain seq x y z
N MET A 1 -82.74 -4.91 6.88
CA MET A 1 -81.26 -5.00 6.83
C MET A 1 -80.87 -5.45 5.43
N THR A 2 -80.17 -4.61 4.68
CA THR A 2 -80.00 -4.70 3.22
C THR A 2 -78.67 -5.34 2.83
N GLY A 3 -78.68 -6.17 1.78
CA GLY A 3 -77.57 -7.04 1.34
C GLY A 3 -76.33 -6.35 0.74
N ARG A 4 -75.94 -5.18 1.25
CA ARG A 4 -74.80 -4.40 0.73
C ARG A 4 -73.50 -4.56 1.55
N GLU A 5 -73.55 -5.23 2.71
CA GLU A 5 -72.41 -5.38 3.63
C GLU A 5 -71.56 -6.64 3.37
N VAL A 6 -72.10 -7.68 2.72
CA VAL A 6 -71.42 -8.99 2.61
C VAL A 6 -70.28 -9.00 1.57
N GLY A 7 -70.28 -8.08 0.61
CA GLY A 7 -69.30 -8.07 -0.49
C GLY A 7 -67.90 -7.57 -0.13
N LYS A 8 -67.75 -6.80 0.96
CA LYS A 8 -66.47 -6.15 1.33
C LYS A 8 -65.51 -7.09 2.06
N GLU A 9 -66.04 -8.09 2.75
CA GLU A 9 -65.30 -9.07 3.57
C GLU A 9 -64.54 -10.12 2.74
N MET A 10 -65.00 -10.43 1.52
CA MET A 10 -64.42 -11.49 0.69
C MET A 10 -63.21 -10.99 -0.14
N ALA A 11 -63.19 -9.71 -0.54
CA ALA A 11 -62.10 -9.14 -1.32
C ALA A 11 -60.78 -8.96 -0.51
N GLY A 12 -60.87 -8.69 0.80
CA GLY A 12 -59.71 -8.49 1.66
C GLY A 12 -58.90 -9.76 1.94
N ARG A 13 -59.55 -10.93 2.02
CA ARG A 13 -58.87 -12.20 2.34
C ARG A 13 -58.08 -12.77 1.16
N ALA A 14 -58.55 -12.56 -0.07
CA ALA A 14 -57.85 -13.01 -1.27
C ALA A 14 -56.55 -12.23 -1.51
N CYS A 15 -56.58 -10.90 -1.35
CA CYS A 15 -55.39 -10.05 -1.54
C CYS A 15 -54.31 -10.31 -0.47
N ARG A 16 -54.70 -10.55 0.79
CA ARG A 16 -53.77 -10.81 1.89
C ARG A 16 -53.05 -12.16 1.77
N ARG A 17 -53.72 -13.19 1.23
CA ARG A 17 -53.10 -14.50 0.95
C ARG A 17 -52.15 -14.46 -0.25
N LEU A 18 -52.46 -13.65 -1.28
CA LEU A 18 -51.59 -13.46 -2.43
C LEU A 18 -50.29 -12.72 -2.04
N LEU A 19 -50.38 -11.69 -1.19
CA LEU A 19 -49.21 -10.95 -0.70
C LEU A 19 -48.31 -11.79 0.22
N LEU A 20 -48.89 -12.66 1.05
CA LEU A 20 -48.13 -13.60 1.90
C LEU A 20 -47.41 -14.68 1.09
N ALA A 21 -48.03 -15.19 0.02
CA ALA A 21 -47.38 -16.14 -0.88
C ALA A 21 -46.22 -15.51 -1.66
N LEU A 22 -46.36 -14.24 -2.09
CA LEU A 22 -45.28 -13.51 -2.79
C LEU A 22 -44.07 -13.24 -1.87
N ALA A 23 -44.32 -12.86 -0.60
CA ALA A 23 -43.26 -12.61 0.37
C ALA A 23 -42.48 -13.89 0.75
N LEU A 24 -43.15 -15.04 0.85
CA LEU A 24 -42.49 -16.32 1.15
C LEU A 24 -41.69 -16.86 -0.04
N SER A 25 -42.07 -16.51 -1.26
CA SER A 25 -41.37 -16.92 -2.48
C SER A 25 -40.03 -16.18 -2.67
N LEU A 26 -39.92 -14.94 -2.18
CA LEU A 26 -38.65 -14.18 -2.22
C LEU A 26 -37.62 -14.67 -1.19
N ALA A 27 -38.02 -15.36 -0.12
CA ALA A 27 -37.12 -15.86 0.92
C ALA A 27 -36.41 -17.18 0.56
N LEU A 28 -36.83 -17.84 -0.52
CA LEU A 28 -36.26 -19.11 -1.01
C LEU A 28 -35.42 -18.94 -2.28
N LEU A 29 -35.22 -17.71 -2.75
CA LEU A 29 -34.26 -17.45 -3.80
C LEU A 29 -32.86 -17.71 -3.23
N PRO A 30 -32.08 -18.66 -3.77
CA PRO A 30 -30.69 -18.82 -3.37
C PRO A 30 -30.00 -17.48 -3.60
N VAL A 31 -29.56 -16.84 -2.52
CA VAL A 31 -28.67 -15.69 -2.62
C VAL A 31 -27.46 -16.23 -3.38
N PRO A 32 -27.15 -15.72 -4.59
CA PRO A 32 -25.89 -16.07 -5.21
C PRO A 32 -24.84 -15.59 -4.22
N LEU A 33 -24.17 -16.54 -3.58
CA LEU A 33 -22.86 -16.30 -2.99
C LEU A 33 -22.04 -15.80 -4.17
N ALA A 34 -21.91 -14.48 -4.26
CA ALA A 34 -20.88 -13.85 -5.04
C ALA A 34 -19.58 -14.35 -4.42
N SER A 35 -19.09 -15.47 -4.94
CA SER A 35 -17.71 -15.86 -4.79
C SER A 35 -16.92 -14.71 -5.42
N GLU A 36 -16.57 -13.72 -4.60
CA GLU A 36 -15.40 -12.89 -4.83
C GLU A 36 -14.14 -13.74 -4.59
N ASP A 37 -14.10 -14.93 -5.20
CA ASP A 37 -12.86 -15.53 -5.68
C ASP A 37 -12.44 -14.70 -6.88
N GLY A 38 -12.19 -13.41 -6.62
CA GLY A 38 -11.32 -12.63 -7.46
C GLY A 38 -10.05 -13.44 -7.49
N LEU A 39 -9.75 -14.00 -8.68
CA LEU A 39 -8.40 -14.32 -9.09
C LEU A 39 -7.57 -13.08 -8.78
N LEU A 40 -7.02 -13.01 -7.57
CA LEU A 40 -6.03 -12.05 -7.19
C LEU A 40 -4.81 -12.44 -8.01
N GLY A 41 -4.78 -11.93 -9.25
CA GLY A 41 -3.55 -11.81 -10.00
C GLY A 41 -2.49 -11.16 -9.11
N PRO A 42 -1.20 -11.36 -9.43
CA PRO A 42 -0.11 -10.84 -8.61
C PRO A 42 -0.43 -9.39 -8.21
N ALA A 43 -0.47 -9.14 -6.90
CA ALA A 43 -0.94 -7.88 -6.35
C ALA A 43 -0.28 -6.73 -7.13
N ALA A 44 -1.11 -5.90 -7.76
CA ALA A 44 -0.62 -4.80 -8.57
C ALA A 44 0.35 -3.95 -7.75
N ASP A 45 1.44 -3.51 -8.37
CA ASP A 45 2.45 -2.68 -7.71
C ASP A 45 1.77 -1.45 -7.06
N PRO A 46 1.71 -1.38 -5.71
CA PRO A 46 0.98 -0.33 -5.01
C PRO A 46 1.60 1.05 -5.24
N HIS A 47 2.83 1.07 -5.75
CA HIS A 47 3.65 2.25 -6.01
C HIS A 47 3.77 2.56 -7.52
N SER A 48 2.95 1.91 -8.36
CA SER A 48 2.92 2.17 -9.81
C SER A 48 2.70 3.65 -10.18
N HIS A 49 2.05 4.43 -9.32
CA HIS A 49 1.83 5.87 -9.50
C HIS A 49 3.13 6.71 -9.52
N PHE A 50 4.25 6.21 -8.97
CA PHE A 50 5.56 6.89 -9.10
C PHE A 50 6.10 6.91 -10.54
N ARG A 51 5.46 6.22 -11.47
CA ARG A 51 5.80 6.28 -12.90
C ARG A 51 5.08 7.42 -13.63
N ASN A 52 4.20 8.16 -12.96
CA ASN A 52 3.51 9.32 -13.53
C ASN A 52 4.45 10.54 -13.60
N PRO A 53 4.81 11.04 -14.80
CA PRO A 53 5.72 12.18 -14.95
C PRO A 53 5.19 13.46 -14.27
N GLU A 54 3.87 13.63 -14.21
CA GLU A 54 3.24 14.80 -13.58
C GLU A 54 3.51 14.86 -12.07
N SER A 55 3.78 13.71 -11.43
CA SER A 55 4.09 13.62 -10.01
C SER A 55 5.56 13.85 -9.68
N CYS A 56 6.47 13.90 -10.67
CA CYS A 56 7.90 14.00 -10.41
C CYS A 56 8.28 15.23 -9.55
N ARG A 57 7.63 16.37 -9.80
CA ARG A 57 7.87 17.63 -9.07
C ARG A 57 7.37 17.62 -7.62
N GLN A 58 6.61 16.60 -7.22
CA GLN A 58 6.15 16.45 -5.84
C GLN A 58 7.25 15.91 -4.91
N CYS A 59 8.30 15.32 -5.48
CA CYS A 59 9.43 14.77 -4.72
C CYS A 59 10.77 15.35 -5.17
N HIS A 60 10.97 15.56 -6.47
CA HIS A 60 12.26 15.97 -7.02
C HIS A 60 12.38 17.48 -7.17
N VAL A 61 13.59 17.99 -6.98
CA VAL A 61 13.92 19.37 -7.35
C VAL A 61 13.80 19.50 -8.87
N SER A 62 13.21 20.60 -9.31
CA SER A 62 13.13 20.96 -10.73
C SER A 62 13.48 22.43 -10.88
N ASP A 63 14.31 22.75 -11.86
CA ASP A 63 14.46 24.12 -12.34
C ASP A 63 13.56 24.35 -13.58
N GLU A 64 13.68 25.54 -14.19
CA GLU A 64 12.90 25.95 -15.36
C GLU A 64 13.07 25.00 -16.57
N SER A 65 14.14 24.19 -16.61
CA SER A 65 14.54 23.43 -17.81
C SER A 65 14.68 21.93 -17.57
N ALA A 66 14.89 21.49 -16.33
CA ALA A 66 15.28 20.13 -16.02
C ALA A 66 14.78 19.64 -14.65
N LEU A 67 14.44 18.36 -14.61
CA LEU A 67 14.25 17.62 -13.37
C LEU A 67 15.61 17.16 -12.85
N GLU A 68 15.86 17.28 -11.56
CA GLU A 68 17.05 16.75 -10.91
C GLU A 68 16.69 15.43 -10.20
N PRO A 69 16.82 14.25 -10.85
CA PRO A 69 16.33 12.97 -10.32
C PRO A 69 17.05 12.52 -9.03
N ASP A 70 18.19 13.13 -8.73
CA ASP A 70 19.00 12.78 -7.57
C ASP A 70 18.83 13.74 -6.39
N ARG A 71 18.06 14.83 -6.57
CA ARG A 71 17.78 15.81 -5.51
C ARG A 71 16.30 15.86 -5.19
N PHE A 72 16.00 15.95 -3.89
CA PHE A 72 14.64 15.97 -3.39
C PHE A 72 14.28 17.30 -2.76
N ILE A 73 13.03 17.73 -2.95
CA ILE A 73 12.54 18.93 -2.30
C ILE A 73 12.36 18.70 -0.79
N PRO A 74 12.55 19.75 0.03
CA PRO A 74 12.07 19.80 1.40
C PRO A 74 10.62 19.31 1.55
N GLY A 75 10.38 18.39 2.48
CA GLY A 75 9.01 17.91 2.77
C GLY A 75 8.42 16.94 1.74
N ALA A 76 9.23 16.36 0.86
CA ALA A 76 8.80 15.33 -0.10
C ALA A 76 8.13 14.10 0.56
N ASP A 77 8.36 13.87 1.87
CA ASP A 77 7.68 12.82 2.62
C ASP A 77 6.16 13.04 2.76
N ALA A 78 5.66 14.27 2.59
CA ALA A 78 4.23 14.55 2.54
C ALA A 78 3.50 13.74 1.46
N PHE A 79 4.18 13.45 0.33
CA PHE A 79 3.62 12.63 -0.72
C PHE A 79 3.41 11.18 -0.25
N CYS A 80 4.40 10.60 0.43
CA CYS A 80 4.29 9.26 1.02
C CYS A 80 3.19 9.20 2.08
N LEU A 81 3.06 10.26 2.88
CA LEU A 81 2.08 10.34 3.96
C LEU A 81 0.63 10.51 3.47
N GLY A 82 0.43 10.85 2.20
CA GLY A 82 -0.89 10.85 1.57
C GLY A 82 -1.53 9.46 1.52
N CYS A 83 -0.71 8.39 1.50
CA CYS A 83 -1.17 7.01 1.51
C CYS A 83 -0.78 6.24 2.79
N HIS A 84 0.33 6.62 3.43
CA HIS A 84 0.84 5.95 4.62
C HIS A 84 0.70 6.84 5.86
N SER A 85 -0.23 6.52 6.75
CA SER A 85 -0.29 7.23 8.04
C SER A 85 0.94 6.94 8.89
N ALA A 86 1.38 7.90 9.70
CA ALA A 86 2.51 7.71 10.60
C ALA A 86 2.26 6.58 11.60
N GLU A 87 1.01 6.43 12.04
CA GLU A 87 0.55 5.38 12.94
C GLU A 87 0.49 4.01 12.25
N GLY A 88 0.18 3.98 10.95
CA GLY A 88 0.04 2.75 10.16
C GLY A 88 1.36 2.15 9.69
N LEU A 89 2.45 2.91 9.75
CA LEU A 89 3.79 2.47 9.33
C LEU A 89 4.52 1.60 10.37
N GLY A 90 3.95 1.42 11.57
CA GLY A 90 4.56 0.62 12.63
C GLY A 90 5.80 1.29 13.21
N VAL A 91 6.95 0.60 13.19
CA VAL A 91 8.23 1.16 13.68
C VAL A 91 8.73 2.20 12.69
N THR A 92 8.47 3.47 13.00
CA THR A 92 8.98 4.60 12.23
C THR A 92 10.36 5.02 12.73
N HIS A 93 11.22 5.43 11.80
CA HIS A 93 12.48 6.08 12.14
C HIS A 93 12.28 7.59 12.14
N SER A 94 13.13 8.31 12.87
CA SER A 94 13.07 9.76 12.90
C SER A 94 13.32 10.35 11.51
N ARG A 95 12.42 11.25 11.12
CA ARG A 95 12.40 12.01 9.87
C ARG A 95 12.61 13.49 10.19
N ASN A 96 12.96 14.29 9.18
CA ASN A 96 13.23 15.72 9.33
C ASN A 96 14.42 16.03 10.26
N ILE A 97 15.40 15.12 10.33
CA ILE A 97 16.66 15.31 11.06
C ILE A 97 17.79 15.53 10.06
N ARG A 98 18.67 16.50 10.33
CA ARG A 98 19.95 16.64 9.64
C ARG A 98 21.02 15.79 10.33
N PRO A 99 21.54 14.73 9.70
CA PRO A 99 22.52 13.84 10.34
C PRO A 99 23.82 14.57 10.75
N THR A 100 24.15 15.64 10.04
CA THR A 100 25.29 16.53 10.35
C THR A 100 25.13 17.28 11.67
N ASP A 101 23.90 17.49 12.13
CA ASP A 101 23.61 18.22 13.36
C ASP A 101 23.74 17.30 14.59
N HIS A 102 23.86 15.99 14.38
CA HIS A 102 24.07 15.03 15.45
C HIS A 102 25.48 15.19 16.07
N PRO A 103 25.65 15.16 17.42
CA PRO A 103 26.94 15.41 18.06
C PRO A 103 28.08 14.48 17.63
N SER A 104 27.76 13.26 17.19
CA SER A 104 28.76 12.31 16.66
C SER A 104 29.17 12.59 15.21
N GLY A 105 28.58 13.60 14.56
CA GLY A 105 28.80 13.99 13.18
C GLY A 105 28.54 12.86 12.21
N MET A 106 27.31 12.35 12.14
CA MET A 106 26.96 11.19 11.30
C MET A 106 27.27 11.47 9.82
N THR A 107 27.98 10.54 9.16
CA THR A 107 28.22 10.60 7.71
C THR A 107 27.20 9.72 7.00
N VAL A 108 26.41 10.32 6.12
CA VAL A 108 25.44 9.59 5.31
C VAL A 108 26.07 9.27 3.96
N PRO A 109 26.06 8.01 3.51
CA PRO A 109 26.62 7.63 2.22
C PRO A 109 25.72 8.15 1.08
N ASN A 110 26.33 8.45 -0.08
CA ASN A 110 25.66 9.14 -1.19
C ASN A 110 24.42 8.43 -1.75
N ASP A 111 24.31 7.10 -1.60
CA ASP A 111 23.14 6.33 -2.03
C ASP A 111 21.95 6.46 -1.07
N LEU A 112 22.18 6.88 0.18
CA LEU A 112 21.16 7.23 1.17
C LEU A 112 20.89 8.74 1.09
N ARG A 113 20.13 9.14 0.07
CA ARG A 113 19.98 10.55 -0.30
C ARG A 113 19.20 11.34 0.74
N LEU A 114 19.69 12.53 1.05
CA LEU A 114 19.00 13.52 1.88
C LEU A 114 18.16 14.44 0.99
N ASP A 115 17.25 15.19 1.59
CA ASP A 115 16.58 16.30 0.88
C ASP A 115 17.56 17.45 0.58
N ALA A 116 17.12 18.46 -0.19
CA ALA A 116 17.94 19.61 -0.54
C ALA A 116 18.39 20.46 0.68
N GLU A 117 17.80 20.24 1.86
CA GLU A 117 18.19 20.85 3.12
C GLU A 117 19.06 19.92 3.99
N GLY A 118 19.49 18.77 3.47
CA GLY A 118 20.34 17.82 4.19
C GLY A 118 19.60 17.00 5.25
N ARG A 119 18.27 16.84 5.14
CA ARG A 119 17.47 16.09 6.11
C ARG A 119 17.14 14.68 5.64
N MET A 120 17.06 13.77 6.59
CA MET A 120 16.54 12.41 6.39
C MET A 120 15.02 12.42 6.25
N PHE A 121 14.52 11.62 5.32
CA PHE A 121 13.09 11.42 5.08
C PHE A 121 12.87 10.01 4.50
N CYS A 122 11.63 9.69 4.11
CA CYS A 122 11.27 8.34 3.66
C CYS A 122 12.19 7.80 2.55
N LEU A 123 12.52 8.61 1.54
CA LEU A 123 13.33 8.16 0.40
C LEU A 123 14.85 8.15 0.68
N THR A 124 15.28 8.57 1.86
CA THR A 124 16.66 8.34 2.33
C THR A 124 16.93 6.84 2.47
N CYS A 125 15.93 6.08 2.95
CA CYS A 125 16.03 4.63 3.15
C CYS A 125 15.29 3.82 2.07
N HIS A 126 14.22 4.39 1.50
CA HIS A 126 13.41 3.73 0.48
C HIS A 126 13.71 4.25 -0.93
N ASN A 127 13.51 3.40 -1.94
CA ASN A 127 13.60 3.70 -3.35
C ASN A 127 12.22 3.52 -3.99
N ALA A 128 11.44 4.60 -4.07
CA ALA A 128 10.09 4.62 -4.65
C ALA A 128 10.05 4.10 -6.10
N HIS A 129 11.13 4.25 -6.87
CA HIS A 129 11.23 3.74 -8.24
C HIS A 129 11.76 2.31 -8.33
N GLY A 130 12.08 1.68 -7.21
CA GLY A 130 12.58 0.32 -7.14
C GLY A 130 11.51 -0.73 -7.51
N PRO A 131 11.92 -1.97 -7.78
CA PRO A 131 10.97 -3.04 -8.02
C PRO A 131 10.19 -3.37 -6.75
N PHE A 132 8.90 -3.69 -6.88
CA PHE A 132 8.06 -4.14 -5.76
C PHE A 132 8.43 -5.55 -5.27
N LEU A 133 8.82 -6.43 -6.21
CA LEU A 133 9.17 -7.82 -5.95
C LEU A 133 10.62 -8.13 -6.35
N SER A 134 11.22 -9.10 -5.67
CA SER A 134 12.59 -9.58 -5.89
C SER A 134 12.65 -11.12 -5.78
N PRO A 135 13.53 -11.82 -6.52
CA PRO A 135 13.78 -13.25 -6.32
C PRO A 135 14.54 -13.54 -5.01
N THR A 136 15.05 -12.50 -4.36
CA THR A 136 15.85 -12.55 -3.14
C THR A 136 15.09 -11.89 -1.99
N ARG A 137 14.99 -12.59 -0.85
CA ARG A 137 14.41 -12.06 0.38
C ARG A 137 15.21 -10.87 0.94
N ALA A 138 14.50 -9.91 1.52
CA ALA A 138 15.08 -8.77 2.22
C ALA A 138 15.59 -9.11 3.63
N PHE A 139 15.06 -10.17 4.25
CA PHE A 139 15.51 -10.68 5.55
C PHE A 139 15.21 -12.19 5.68
N ALA A 140 15.86 -12.86 6.64
CA ALA A 140 15.90 -14.32 6.72
C ALA A 140 14.52 -14.99 6.83
N ALA A 141 13.62 -14.42 7.65
CA ALA A 141 12.30 -14.96 7.94
C ALA A 141 11.19 -14.44 6.99
N GLN A 142 11.56 -13.86 5.84
CA GLN A 142 10.56 -13.36 4.91
C GLN A 142 9.95 -14.50 4.10
N GLU A 143 8.62 -14.60 4.15
CA GLU A 143 7.85 -15.50 3.31
C GLU A 143 7.64 -14.93 1.89
N PRO A 144 7.51 -15.78 0.86
CA PRO A 144 7.22 -15.32 -0.49
C PRO A 144 5.79 -14.77 -0.60
N GLU A 145 5.60 -13.78 -1.47
CA GLU A 145 4.30 -13.18 -1.79
C GLU A 145 3.42 -14.09 -2.65
N ASN A 146 4.02 -15.08 -3.29
CA ASN A 146 3.38 -16.02 -4.20
C ASN A 146 3.48 -17.46 -3.68
N PRO A 147 2.98 -17.76 -2.47
CA PRO A 147 2.97 -19.13 -1.97
C PRO A 147 2.08 -19.98 -2.90
N GLY A 148 2.67 -21.00 -3.54
CA GLY A 148 1.95 -21.88 -4.47
C GLY A 148 1.97 -21.46 -5.94
N ALA A 149 2.87 -20.55 -6.34
CA ALA A 149 3.11 -20.27 -7.76
C ALA A 149 3.43 -21.57 -8.55
N PRO A 150 3.07 -21.64 -9.86
CA PRO A 150 3.33 -22.83 -10.68
C PRO A 150 4.78 -23.27 -10.64
N ALA A 151 5.02 -24.59 -10.73
CA ALA A 151 6.37 -25.15 -10.75
C ALA A 151 7.23 -24.48 -11.83
N GLY A 152 8.47 -24.13 -11.48
CA GLY A 152 9.38 -23.36 -12.34
C GLY A 152 9.27 -21.84 -12.18
N THR A 153 8.22 -21.33 -11.53
CA THR A 153 8.14 -19.93 -11.10
C THR A 153 8.92 -19.77 -9.80
N GLY A 154 10.07 -19.11 -9.83
CA GLY A 154 10.85 -18.83 -8.62
C GLY A 154 10.03 -18.04 -7.57
N PRO A 155 10.42 -18.09 -6.28
CA PRO A 155 9.76 -17.30 -5.25
C PRO A 155 9.94 -15.80 -5.50
N ALA A 156 8.92 -15.01 -5.15
CA ALA A 156 8.94 -13.56 -5.24
C ALA A 156 8.71 -12.96 -3.84
N PHE A 157 9.59 -12.06 -3.43
CA PHE A 157 9.58 -11.44 -2.10
C PHE A 157 9.39 -9.94 -2.23
N ARG A 158 8.61 -9.32 -1.31
CA ARG A 158 8.55 -7.86 -1.21
C ARG A 158 9.94 -7.27 -0.98
N THR A 159 10.29 -6.26 -1.75
CA THR A 159 11.54 -5.52 -1.53
C THR A 159 11.44 -4.53 -0.38
N TYR A 160 10.22 -4.20 0.06
CA TYR A 160 9.90 -3.05 0.91
C TYR A 160 10.45 -1.73 0.37
N PHE A 161 10.84 -1.73 -0.92
CA PHE A 161 11.55 -0.66 -1.57
C PHE A 161 12.81 -0.23 -0.80
N ALA A 162 13.39 -1.08 0.06
CA ALA A 162 14.56 -0.69 0.84
C ALA A 162 15.78 -0.54 -0.08
N ARG A 163 16.55 0.55 0.08
CA ARG A 163 17.78 0.77 -0.70
C ARG A 163 18.85 -0.28 -0.42
N ARG A 164 18.87 -0.82 0.79
CA ARG A 164 19.81 -1.84 1.23
C ARG A 164 19.06 -2.87 2.08
N SER A 165 19.29 -4.13 1.77
CA SER A 165 18.85 -5.27 2.55
C SER A 165 19.79 -6.44 2.29
N ASP A 166 19.80 -7.41 3.19
CA ASP A 166 20.59 -8.62 3.07
C ASP A 166 19.78 -9.83 3.53
N PRO A 167 19.78 -10.95 2.78
CA PRO A 167 18.97 -12.13 3.12
C PRO A 167 19.26 -12.77 4.48
N VAL A 168 20.42 -12.48 5.07
CA VAL A 168 20.89 -13.04 6.34
C VAL A 168 20.80 -11.98 7.45
N ARG A 169 21.28 -10.76 7.15
CA ARG A 169 21.41 -9.65 8.10
C ARG A 169 20.21 -8.69 8.10
N GLY A 170 19.22 -8.93 7.24
CA GLY A 170 18.03 -8.09 7.11
C GLY A 170 18.38 -6.66 6.70
N PHE A 171 17.85 -5.69 7.45
CA PHE A 171 18.09 -4.27 7.21
C PHE A 171 19.33 -3.72 7.92
N VAL A 172 20.12 -4.54 8.62
CA VAL A 172 21.33 -4.07 9.32
C VAL A 172 22.29 -3.30 8.39
N PRO A 173 22.56 -3.72 7.13
CA PRO A 173 23.44 -2.96 6.22
C PRO A 173 22.90 -1.56 5.86
N LEU A 174 21.58 -1.35 5.95
CA LEU A 174 20.97 -0.02 5.81
C LEU A 174 21.36 0.85 7.01
N CYS A 175 21.15 0.33 8.22
CA CYS A 175 21.45 1.03 9.47
C CYS A 175 22.95 1.35 9.59
N GLU A 176 23.81 0.40 9.24
CA GLU A 176 25.27 0.56 9.25
C GLU A 176 25.76 1.63 8.26
N GLY A 177 24.97 1.97 7.24
CA GLY A 177 25.31 3.08 6.34
C GLY A 177 25.51 4.39 7.10
N CYS A 178 24.68 4.63 8.11
CA CYS A 178 24.72 5.86 8.92
C CYS A 178 25.30 5.64 10.33
N HIS A 179 25.08 4.47 10.93
CA HIS A 179 25.49 4.14 12.30
C HIS A 179 26.77 3.27 12.38
N GLY A 180 27.30 2.84 11.24
CA GLY A 180 28.50 1.99 11.18
C GLY A 180 29.72 2.67 11.78
N LYS A 181 30.62 1.86 12.34
CA LYS A 181 31.80 2.33 13.06
C LYS A 181 32.71 3.14 12.13
N ARG A 182 32.96 4.39 12.52
CA ARG A 182 34.20 5.09 12.16
C ARG A 182 35.40 4.39 12.78
#